data_AF-A0A2A3LM99-F1
#
_entry.id   AF-A0A2A3LM99-F1
#
_cell.length_a   1.000
_cell.length_b   1.000
_cell.length_c   1.000
_cell.angle_alpha   90.00
_cell.angle_beta   90.00
_cell.angle_gamma   90.00
#
_symmetry.space_group_name_H-M   'P 1'
#
loop_
_entity.id
_entity.type
_entity.pdbx_description
1 polymer ?
#
loop_
_entity_poly.entity_id
_entity_poly.type
_entity_poly.pdbx_seq_one_letter_code
_entity_poly.pdbx_strand_id
1 'polypeptide(L)'
;MTAVRIPGRIGLLAAAVFALAACGQNEEAAQPPAASGPQIVSAPPPADALPGCAQIAAAVGDLVAGLDPVDEAGTRQESPDGHGLSCAWRAADDGAALGVIILVDREPLTAQDMQRAGMYVEDPRVASLGGFIAIPDGLLDGNAPLGPVGPQVIVGPVTVTVAGNGRGRADSVTLDQAVDGAVAVHRLMR
;
A
#
# COMPACT_ATOMS: atom_id res chain seq x y z
N MET A 1 8.03 73.17 41.86
CA MET A 1 7.49 73.19 40.48
C MET A 1 6.87 71.81 40.25
N THR A 2 5.58 71.50 40.48
CA THR A 2 4.31 72.26 40.60
C THR A 2 3.38 72.11 39.38
N ALA A 3 2.61 71.00 39.36
CA ALA A 3 1.20 70.81 38.91
C ALA A 3 0.70 71.06 37.45
N VAL A 4 -0.52 70.52 37.18
CA VAL A 4 -1.35 70.46 35.92
C VAL A 4 -0.94 69.35 34.92
N ARG A 5 -1.70 68.27 34.60
CA ARG A 5 -2.96 67.63 35.10
C ARG A 5 -4.34 68.09 34.52
N ILE A 6 -5.23 67.10 34.23
CA ILE A 6 -6.69 67.16 33.89
C ILE A 6 -7.01 67.51 32.42
N PRO A 7 -8.03 66.93 31.71
CA PRO A 7 -9.03 65.89 32.05
C PRO A 7 -8.66 64.51 31.40
N GLY A 8 -9.49 63.61 30.82
CA GLY A 8 -10.96 63.51 30.57
C GLY A 8 -11.39 62.28 29.71
N ARG A 9 -12.70 61.99 29.61
CA ARG A 9 -13.44 60.99 28.74
C ARG A 9 -12.77 59.62 28.52
N ILE A 10 -13.10 58.50 29.19
CA ILE A 10 -14.35 57.92 29.78
C ILE A 10 -15.29 57.22 28.77
N GLY A 11 -15.32 55.88 28.89
CA GLY A 11 -16.29 54.87 28.42
C GLY A 11 -15.68 53.50 28.78
N LEU A 12 -16.15 52.68 29.74
CA LEU A 12 -17.47 52.02 29.88
C LEU A 12 -17.86 51.26 28.60
N LEU A 13 -18.10 49.95 28.56
CA LEU A 13 -18.25 48.86 29.57
C LEU A 13 -17.79 47.53 28.89
N ALA A 14 -17.71 46.33 29.48
CA ALA A 14 -18.10 45.78 30.79
C ALA A 14 -17.06 44.72 31.26
N ALA A 15 -17.23 44.16 32.47
CA ALA A 15 -16.42 43.07 32.99
C ALA A 15 -17.14 41.71 32.92
N ALA A 16 -16.37 40.62 32.77
CA ALA A 16 -16.79 39.26 33.10
C ALA A 16 -15.56 38.44 33.54
N VAL A 17 -15.34 38.33 34.84
CA VAL A 17 -14.39 37.38 35.43
C VAL A 17 -15.18 36.23 36.02
N PHE A 18 -14.94 35.02 35.51
CA PHE A 18 -15.26 33.79 36.23
C PHE A 18 -14.03 32.89 36.20
N ALA A 19 -13.47 32.65 37.39
CA ALA A 19 -12.35 31.73 37.56
C ALA A 19 -12.88 30.32 37.81
N LEU A 20 -12.29 29.33 37.13
CA LEU A 20 -12.41 27.92 37.47
C LEU A 20 -11.00 27.35 37.69
N ALA A 21 -10.54 27.45 38.94
CA ALA A 21 -9.38 26.70 39.40
C ALA A 21 -9.87 25.35 39.94
N ALA A 22 -9.52 24.27 39.26
CA ALA A 22 -9.75 22.90 39.71
C ALA A 22 -8.49 22.07 39.42
N CYS A 23 -7.65 21.87 40.43
CA CYS A 23 -6.53 20.94 40.32
C CYS A 23 -7.06 19.50 40.49
N GLY A 24 -6.84 18.65 39.49
CA GLY A 24 -7.09 17.23 39.55
C GLY A 24 -5.96 16.50 38.83
N GLN A 25 -5.34 15.53 39.49
CA GLN A 25 -4.29 14.71 38.90
C GLN A 25 -4.92 13.63 38.01
N ASN A 26 -4.38 13.44 36.81
CA ASN A 26 -3.97 12.12 36.30
C ASN A 26 -3.18 12.27 35.00
N GLU A 27 -2.08 11.52 34.89
CA GLU A 27 -1.31 11.38 33.65
C GLU A 27 -1.95 10.29 32.77
N GLU A 28 -3.09 10.58 32.18
CA GLU A 28 -3.68 9.70 31.16
C GLU A 28 -3.01 10.03 29.81
N ALA A 29 -1.99 9.25 29.43
CA ALA A 29 -1.33 9.41 28.13
C ALA A 29 -2.35 9.21 27.01
N ALA A 30 -2.55 10.24 26.18
CA ALA A 30 -3.58 10.25 25.14
C ALA A 30 -3.35 9.13 24.10
N GLN A 31 -4.01 7.99 24.31
CA GLN A 31 -3.99 6.88 23.37
C GLN A 31 -4.58 7.37 22.04
N PRO A 32 -3.90 7.16 20.89
CA PRO A 32 -4.49 7.45 19.60
C PRO A 32 -5.78 6.61 19.47
N PRO A 33 -6.87 7.17 18.93
CA PRO A 33 -8.18 6.53 18.96
C PRO A 33 -8.10 5.18 18.23
N ALA A 34 -8.39 4.10 18.95
CA ALA A 34 -8.43 2.75 18.38
C ALA A 34 -9.38 2.73 17.17
N ALA A 35 -8.88 2.26 16.03
CA ALA A 35 -9.55 2.35 14.74
C ALA A 35 -10.85 1.54 14.75
N SER A 36 -11.95 2.22 15.09
CA SER A 36 -13.29 1.65 15.30
C SER A 36 -14.02 1.38 13.98
N GLY A 37 -13.36 0.64 13.08
CA GLY A 37 -13.97 -0.03 11.93
C GLY A 37 -13.78 -1.54 12.05
N PRO A 38 -14.56 -2.36 11.32
CA PRO A 38 -14.27 -3.79 11.25
C PRO A 38 -12.89 -3.97 10.60
N GLN A 39 -11.90 -4.45 11.35
CA GLN A 39 -10.70 -5.00 10.74
C GLN A 39 -11.11 -6.26 9.99
N ILE A 40 -11.18 -6.16 8.67
CA ILE A 40 -11.48 -7.28 7.78
C ILE A 40 -10.23 -8.17 7.71
N VAL A 41 -10.00 -8.90 8.80
CA VAL A 41 -9.15 -10.10 8.80
C VAL A 41 -9.94 -11.19 8.11
N SER A 42 -10.10 -11.05 6.79
CA SER A 42 -10.47 -12.17 5.93
C SER A 42 -9.45 -13.27 6.18
N ALA A 43 -9.92 -14.48 6.49
CA ALA A 43 -9.04 -15.63 6.54
C ALA A 43 -8.30 -15.74 5.19
N PRO A 44 -7.02 -16.15 5.17
CA PRO A 44 -6.25 -16.30 3.93
C PRO A 44 -7.05 -17.12 2.89
N PRO A 45 -7.25 -16.61 1.67
CA PRO A 45 -8.01 -17.33 0.64
C PRO A 45 -7.32 -18.67 0.36
N PRO A 46 -8.06 -19.76 0.08
CA PRO A 46 -7.45 -21.04 -0.25
C PRO A 46 -6.83 -21.01 -1.66
N ALA A 47 -5.87 -21.90 -1.91
CA ALA A 47 -5.08 -21.90 -3.14
C ALA A 47 -5.91 -22.08 -4.43
N ASP A 48 -7.10 -22.71 -4.35
CA ASP A 48 -8.04 -22.88 -5.45
C ASP A 48 -8.93 -21.64 -5.72
N ALA A 49 -8.96 -20.67 -4.80
CA ALA A 49 -9.57 -19.36 -5.01
C ALA A 49 -8.64 -18.35 -5.71
N LEU A 50 -7.36 -18.68 -5.92
CA LEU A 50 -6.43 -17.82 -6.66
C LEU A 50 -6.75 -17.80 -8.17
N PRO A 51 -6.77 -16.62 -8.82
CA PRO A 51 -7.07 -16.49 -10.25
C PRO A 51 -6.01 -17.18 -11.10
N GLY A 52 -6.42 -17.81 -12.21
CA GLY A 52 -5.50 -18.46 -13.14
C GLY A 52 -4.72 -17.47 -14.00
N CYS A 53 -3.59 -17.88 -14.57
CA CYS A 53 -2.72 -16.99 -15.35
C CYS A 53 -3.43 -16.30 -16.53
N ALA A 54 -4.41 -16.94 -17.18
CA ALA A 54 -5.22 -16.30 -18.21
C ALA A 54 -6.09 -15.13 -17.69
N GLN A 55 -6.60 -15.22 -16.46
CA GLN A 55 -7.37 -14.15 -15.81
C GLN A 55 -6.43 -13.01 -15.35
N ILE A 56 -5.26 -13.37 -14.82
CA ILE A 56 -4.21 -12.41 -14.44
C ILE A 56 -3.72 -11.64 -15.67
N ALA A 57 -3.45 -12.31 -16.79
CA ALA A 57 -3.08 -11.68 -18.06
C ALA A 57 -4.13 -10.67 -18.54
N ALA A 58 -5.42 -11.03 -18.47
CA ALA A 58 -6.52 -10.13 -18.84
C ALA A 58 -6.65 -8.92 -17.89
N ALA A 59 -6.25 -9.05 -16.62
CA ALA A 59 -6.28 -7.96 -15.65
C ALA A 59 -5.09 -7.00 -15.75
N VAL A 60 -3.88 -7.50 -16.05
CA VAL A 60 -2.69 -6.65 -16.26
C VAL A 60 -2.56 -6.09 -17.68
N GLY A 61 -3.30 -6.66 -18.64
CA GLY A 61 -3.54 -6.09 -19.96
C GLY A 61 -2.27 -5.80 -20.75
N ASP A 62 -2.08 -4.53 -21.12
CA ASP A 62 -0.99 -4.05 -21.98
C ASP A 62 0.42 -4.40 -21.46
N LEU A 63 0.58 -4.63 -20.15
CA LEU A 63 1.84 -5.11 -19.56
C LEU A 63 2.33 -6.44 -20.16
N VAL A 64 1.42 -7.35 -20.52
CA VAL A 64 1.76 -8.66 -21.10
C VAL A 64 1.26 -8.82 -22.54
N ALA A 65 0.77 -7.74 -23.16
CA ALA A 65 0.25 -7.77 -24.52
C ALA A 65 1.35 -8.12 -25.53
N GLY A 66 1.12 -9.22 -26.26
CA GLY A 66 2.09 -9.77 -27.21
C GLY A 66 3.30 -10.45 -26.55
N LEU A 67 3.18 -10.90 -25.30
CA LEU A 67 4.11 -11.84 -24.68
C LEU A 67 3.48 -13.25 -24.61
N ASP A 68 4.25 -14.29 -24.91
CA ASP A 68 3.81 -15.68 -24.81
C ASP A 68 3.88 -16.17 -23.35
N PRO A 69 2.86 -16.90 -22.83
CA PRO A 69 2.95 -17.51 -21.51
C PRO A 69 4.10 -18.54 -21.45
N VAL A 70 4.84 -18.53 -20.35
CA VAL A 70 5.89 -19.53 -20.05
C VAL A 70 5.26 -20.85 -19.61
N ASP A 71 4.15 -20.77 -18.89
CA ASP A 71 3.29 -21.85 -18.43
C ASP A 71 1.85 -21.30 -18.34
N GLU A 72 0.87 -21.96 -18.95
CA GLU A 72 -0.54 -21.54 -18.94
C GLU A 72 -1.22 -21.73 -17.58
N ALA A 73 -0.78 -22.74 -16.81
CA ALA A 73 -1.27 -23.01 -15.46
C ALA A 73 -0.53 -22.18 -14.40
N GLY A 74 0.72 -21.82 -14.69
CA GLY A 74 1.63 -21.13 -13.78
C GLY A 74 2.23 -22.04 -12.71
N THR A 75 3.36 -21.61 -12.15
CA THR A 75 4.00 -22.35 -11.05
C THR A 75 3.26 -22.04 -9.75
N ARG A 76 2.64 -23.05 -9.15
CA ARG A 76 2.04 -22.97 -7.81
C ARG A 76 3.07 -23.30 -6.73
N GLN A 77 2.99 -22.61 -5.59
CA GLN A 77 3.80 -22.85 -4.41
C GLN A 77 2.90 -23.18 -3.21
N GLU A 78 3.34 -24.09 -2.33
CA GLU A 78 2.68 -24.42 -1.06
C GLU A 78 3.78 -24.66 -0.01
N SER A 79 3.58 -24.13 1.20
CA SER A 79 4.53 -24.24 2.31
C SER A 79 3.79 -24.30 3.67
N PRO A 80 4.50 -24.57 4.78
CA PRO A 80 3.92 -24.45 6.12
C PRO A 80 3.44 -23.03 6.48
N ASP A 81 3.95 -22.01 5.79
CA ASP A 81 3.83 -20.59 6.14
C ASP A 81 2.84 -19.84 5.21
N GLY A 82 2.61 -20.36 4.00
CA GLY A 82 1.78 -19.73 2.97
C GLY A 82 1.71 -20.55 1.68
N HIS A 83 1.02 -20.02 0.68
CA HIS A 83 0.96 -20.60 -0.67
C HIS A 83 0.94 -19.50 -1.73
N GLY A 84 1.04 -19.85 -3.00
CA GLY A 84 1.12 -18.85 -4.06
C GLY A 84 0.95 -19.37 -5.48
N LEU A 85 0.98 -18.41 -6.40
CA LEU A 85 0.98 -18.63 -7.84
C LEU A 85 1.94 -17.62 -8.51
N SER A 86 2.85 -18.13 -9.33
CA SER A 86 3.70 -17.34 -10.22
C SER A 86 3.33 -17.59 -11.67
N CYS A 87 2.84 -16.54 -12.32
CA CYS A 87 2.59 -16.50 -13.76
C CYS A 87 3.69 -15.68 -14.44
N ALA A 88 4.17 -16.12 -15.59
CA ALA A 88 5.23 -15.45 -16.33
C ALA A 88 4.97 -15.50 -17.84
N TRP A 89 5.32 -14.42 -18.53
CA TRP A 89 5.22 -14.27 -19.97
C TRP A 89 6.54 -13.74 -20.52
N ARG A 90 6.86 -14.09 -21.76
CA ARG A 90 8.11 -13.71 -22.42
C ARG A 90 7.91 -13.37 -23.90
N ALA A 91 8.78 -12.52 -24.41
CA ALA A 91 8.96 -12.27 -25.83
C ALA A 91 10.14 -13.10 -26.36
N ALA A 92 9.98 -13.67 -27.56
CA ALA A 92 11.04 -14.43 -28.23
C ALA A 92 11.97 -13.55 -29.09
N ASP A 93 11.55 -12.33 -29.41
CA ASP A 93 12.21 -11.39 -30.33
C ASP A 93 13.06 -10.33 -29.59
N ASP A 94 12.49 -9.65 -28.58
CA ASP A 94 13.19 -8.62 -27.80
C ASP A 94 13.79 -9.15 -26.46
N GLY A 95 13.44 -10.38 -26.08
CA GLY A 95 13.90 -11.05 -24.85
C GLY A 95 13.31 -10.47 -23.56
N ALA A 96 12.26 -9.65 -23.62
CA ALA A 96 11.49 -9.21 -22.47
C ALA A 96 10.86 -10.39 -21.74
N ALA A 97 10.82 -10.30 -20.42
CA ALA A 97 10.03 -11.18 -19.57
C ALA A 97 9.42 -10.39 -18.42
N LEU A 98 8.13 -10.61 -18.19
CA LEU A 98 7.35 -10.03 -17.11
C LEU A 98 6.59 -11.15 -16.40
N GLY A 99 6.34 -10.99 -15.11
CA GLY A 99 5.59 -11.95 -14.31
C GLY A 99 4.77 -11.29 -13.22
N VAL A 100 3.76 -12.01 -12.76
CA VAL A 100 2.95 -11.68 -11.60
C VAL A 100 3.12 -12.81 -10.60
N ILE A 101 3.49 -12.43 -9.37
CA ILE A 101 3.61 -13.34 -8.23
C ILE A 101 2.50 -12.96 -7.26
N ILE A 102 1.63 -13.92 -6.93
CA ILE A 102 0.68 -13.83 -5.83
C ILE A 102 1.20 -14.73 -4.71
N LEU A 103 1.35 -14.17 -3.52
CA LEU A 103 1.63 -14.91 -2.28
C LEU A 103 0.46 -14.71 -1.30
N VAL A 104 0.15 -15.75 -0.56
CA VAL A 104 -0.89 -15.78 0.46
C VAL A 104 -0.27 -16.29 1.76
N ASP A 105 -0.01 -15.36 2.68
CA ASP A 105 0.68 -15.62 3.94
C ASP A 105 -0.32 -16.02 5.03
N ARG A 106 0.04 -17.03 5.85
CA ARG A 106 -0.78 -17.44 7.01
C ARG A 106 -0.65 -16.45 8.17
N GLU A 107 0.53 -15.85 8.32
CA GLU A 107 0.84 -14.78 9.26
C GLU A 107 1.39 -13.56 8.48
N PRO A 108 0.53 -12.74 7.87
CA PRO A 108 0.96 -11.66 6.98
C PRO A 108 1.63 -10.51 7.73
N LEU A 109 2.64 -9.92 7.10
CA LEU A 109 3.35 -8.75 7.62
C LEU A 109 2.45 -7.51 7.55
N THR A 110 2.32 -6.81 8.67
CA THR A 110 1.42 -5.66 8.79
C THR A 110 2.03 -4.37 8.25
N ALA A 111 1.18 -3.35 8.06
CA ALA A 111 1.62 -1.98 7.80
C ALA A 111 2.64 -1.49 8.85
N GLN A 112 2.44 -1.84 10.13
CA GLN A 112 3.35 -1.45 11.22
C GLN A 112 4.71 -2.16 11.11
N ASP A 113 4.76 -3.39 10.59
CA ASP A 113 6.02 -4.11 10.37
C ASP A 113 6.82 -3.45 9.24
N MET A 114 6.15 -3.11 8.14
CA MET A 114 6.78 -2.41 7.01
C MET A 114 7.20 -0.97 7.35
N GLN A 115 6.44 -0.27 8.21
CA GLN A 115 6.84 1.03 8.75
C GLN A 115 8.10 0.91 9.63
N ARG A 116 8.16 -0.11 10.50
CA ARG A 116 9.36 -0.38 11.32
C ARG A 116 10.58 -0.82 10.48
N ALA A 117 10.35 -1.48 9.35
CA ALA A 117 11.39 -1.86 8.39
C ALA A 117 11.84 -0.70 7.47
N GLY A 118 11.14 0.45 7.47
CA GLY A 118 11.42 1.55 6.54
C GLY A 118 11.05 1.25 5.09
N MET A 119 10.09 0.33 4.85
CA MET A 119 9.70 -0.12 3.51
C MET A 119 8.25 0.24 3.13
N TYR A 120 7.50 0.85 4.06
CA TYR A 120 6.08 1.17 3.87
C TYR A 120 5.86 2.43 3.01
N VAL A 121 4.98 2.32 2.01
CA VAL A 121 4.41 3.43 1.25
C VAL A 121 2.89 3.38 1.33
N GLU A 122 2.27 4.51 1.69
CA GLU A 122 0.83 4.73 1.51
C GLU A 122 0.56 5.20 0.08
N ASP A 123 -0.32 4.51 -0.65
CA ASP A 123 -0.71 4.85 -2.01
C ASP A 123 -2.25 4.85 -2.13
N PRO A 124 -2.89 5.92 -2.66
CA PRO A 124 -4.36 6.00 -2.75
C PRO A 124 -5.04 4.84 -3.49
N ARG A 125 -4.37 4.24 -4.49
CA ARG A 125 -4.90 3.08 -5.25
C ARG A 125 -5.03 1.87 -4.35
N VAL A 126 -4.03 1.64 -3.49
CA VAL A 126 -3.99 0.48 -2.58
C VAL A 126 -4.73 0.76 -1.27
N ALA A 127 -4.73 2.00 -0.78
CA ALA A 127 -5.55 2.43 0.35
C ALA A 127 -7.05 2.25 0.06
N SER A 128 -7.49 2.41 -1.20
CA SER A 128 -8.87 2.06 -1.61
C SER A 128 -9.22 0.58 -1.45
N LEU A 129 -8.20 -0.29 -1.38
CA LEU A 129 -8.34 -1.72 -1.09
C LEU A 129 -8.20 -2.03 0.41
N GLY A 130 -7.83 -1.08 1.26
CA GLY A 130 -7.46 -1.31 2.65
C GLY A 130 -6.06 -1.92 2.83
N GLY A 131 -5.19 -1.76 1.83
CA GLY A 131 -3.81 -2.24 1.84
C GLY A 131 -2.77 -1.13 1.75
N PHE A 132 -1.52 -1.50 1.49
CA PHE A 132 -0.37 -0.61 1.36
C PHE A 132 0.67 -1.19 0.40
N ILE A 133 1.74 -0.44 0.11
CA ILE A 133 2.86 -0.90 -0.69
C ILE A 133 4.08 -1.14 0.21
N ALA A 134 4.79 -2.25 -0.03
CA ALA A 134 6.11 -2.50 0.53
C ALA A 134 7.18 -2.47 -0.58
N ILE A 135 8.15 -1.57 -0.44
CA ILE A 135 9.24 -1.34 -1.39
C ILE A 135 10.53 -1.00 -0.61
N PRO A 136 11.73 -1.41 -1.06
CA PRO A 136 12.99 -0.93 -0.47
C PRO A 136 13.03 0.60 -0.36
N ASP A 137 13.70 1.09 0.69
CA ASP A 137 13.84 2.51 1.06
C ASP A 137 12.53 3.28 1.34
N GLY A 138 11.35 2.65 1.22
CA GLY A 138 10.06 3.27 1.57
C GLY A 138 9.66 4.45 0.69
N LEU A 139 10.18 4.49 -0.55
CA LEU A 139 9.96 5.58 -1.51
C LEU A 139 9.53 5.02 -2.86
N LEU A 140 8.34 5.41 -3.33
CA LEU A 140 7.82 5.07 -4.66
C LEU A 140 7.98 6.27 -5.60
N ASP A 141 9.00 6.25 -6.46
CA ASP A 141 8.97 7.05 -7.69
C ASP A 141 8.24 6.25 -8.77
N GLY A 142 6.98 6.62 -9.02
CA GLY A 142 6.13 5.96 -10.00
C GLY A 142 6.68 5.92 -11.43
N ASN A 143 7.62 6.82 -11.77
CA ASN A 143 8.26 6.91 -13.09
C ASN A 143 9.55 6.10 -13.20
N ALA A 144 10.08 5.58 -12.09
CA ALA A 144 11.28 4.76 -12.11
C ALA A 144 11.02 3.43 -12.87
N PRO A 145 12.02 2.88 -13.58
CA PRO A 145 11.88 1.61 -14.29
C PRO A 145 11.73 0.43 -13.32
N LEU A 146 10.98 -0.59 -13.75
CA LEU A 146 10.73 -1.81 -13.00
C LEU A 146 12.01 -2.66 -12.89
N GLY A 147 12.52 -2.80 -11.67
CA GLY A 147 13.62 -3.71 -11.36
C GLY A 147 13.24 -5.21 -11.36
N PRO A 148 14.21 -6.09 -11.07
CA PRO A 148 14.01 -7.55 -11.03
C PRO A 148 12.88 -8.03 -10.11
N VAL A 149 12.53 -7.24 -9.09
CA VAL A 149 11.37 -7.40 -8.22
C VAL A 149 10.75 -6.02 -8.07
N GLY A 150 9.46 -5.87 -8.37
CA GLY A 150 8.73 -4.61 -8.26
C GLY A 150 8.20 -4.33 -6.84
N PRO A 151 7.37 -3.27 -6.70
CA PRO A 151 6.71 -2.95 -5.44
C PRO A 151 5.73 -4.07 -5.06
N GLN A 152 5.72 -4.46 -3.78
CA GLN A 152 4.81 -5.47 -3.27
C GLN A 152 3.52 -4.79 -2.82
N VAL A 153 2.40 -5.08 -3.49
CA VAL A 153 1.08 -4.55 -3.12
C VAL A 153 0.42 -5.52 -2.14
N ILE A 154 0.29 -5.12 -0.89
CA ILE A 154 -0.16 -6.00 0.22
C ILE A 154 -1.55 -5.58 0.69
N VAL A 155 -2.49 -6.53 0.69
CA VAL A 155 -3.89 -6.33 1.06
C VAL A 155 -4.34 -7.49 1.95
N GLY A 156 -4.37 -7.27 3.26
CA GLY A 156 -4.65 -8.34 4.23
C GLY A 156 -3.61 -9.47 4.13
N PRO A 157 -4.03 -10.74 3.95
CA PRO A 157 -3.12 -11.87 3.82
C PRO A 157 -2.51 -12.06 2.43
N VAL A 158 -2.83 -11.20 1.45
CA VAL A 158 -2.42 -11.39 0.05
C VAL A 158 -1.40 -10.33 -0.36
N THR A 159 -0.28 -10.78 -0.89
CA THR A 159 0.76 -9.95 -1.51
C THR A 159 0.75 -10.20 -3.02
N VAL A 160 0.70 -9.14 -3.83
CA VAL A 160 0.84 -9.22 -5.29
C VAL A 160 2.00 -8.36 -5.76
N THR A 161 2.89 -8.94 -6.55
CA THR A 161 4.10 -8.29 -7.05
C THR A 161 4.22 -8.51 -8.55
N VAL A 162 4.38 -7.43 -9.32
CA VAL A 162 4.82 -7.50 -10.72
C VAL A 162 6.34 -7.48 -10.75
N ALA A 163 6.96 -8.34 -11.55
CA ALA A 163 8.41 -8.45 -11.69
C ALA A 163 8.81 -8.44 -13.17
N GLY A 164 9.93 -7.79 -13.51
CA GLY A 164 10.40 -7.65 -14.90
C GLY A 164 11.89 -7.90 -15.03
N ASN A 165 12.33 -8.39 -16.20
CA ASN A 165 13.74 -8.71 -16.43
C ASN A 165 14.62 -7.55 -16.93
N GLY A 166 14.07 -6.34 -17.10
CA GLY A 166 14.78 -5.16 -17.62
C GLY A 166 15.34 -5.36 -19.03
N ARG A 167 14.57 -6.00 -19.93
CA ARG A 167 14.96 -6.25 -21.33
C ARG A 167 13.80 -6.05 -22.28
N GLY A 168 14.11 -5.72 -23.53
CA GLY A 168 13.09 -5.45 -24.56
C GLY A 168 12.08 -4.42 -24.06
N ARG A 169 10.79 -4.65 -24.31
CA ARG A 169 9.72 -3.80 -23.77
C ARG A 169 9.61 -3.79 -22.23
N ALA A 170 10.13 -4.79 -21.51
CA ALA A 170 10.05 -4.83 -20.05
C ALA A 170 10.94 -3.76 -19.37
N ASP A 171 11.96 -3.23 -20.08
CA ASP A 171 12.77 -2.07 -19.64
C ASP A 171 11.95 -0.76 -19.58
N SER A 172 10.84 -0.69 -20.32
CA SER A 172 9.95 0.48 -20.37
C SER A 172 8.80 0.46 -19.36
N VAL A 173 8.67 -0.61 -18.57
CA VAL A 173 7.63 -0.72 -17.52
C VAL A 173 8.05 0.09 -16.30
N THR A 174 7.17 0.93 -15.78
CA THR A 174 7.44 1.74 -14.58
C THR A 174 6.89 1.13 -13.30
N LEU A 175 7.33 1.63 -12.14
CA LEU A 175 6.79 1.21 -10.84
C LEU A 175 5.29 1.53 -10.70
N ASP A 176 4.78 2.63 -11.27
CA ASP A 176 3.34 2.91 -11.26
C ASP A 176 2.53 1.88 -12.04
N GLN A 177 3.01 1.46 -13.22
CA GLN A 177 2.34 0.43 -14.01
C GLN A 177 2.38 -0.93 -13.30
N ALA A 178 3.48 -1.24 -12.62
CA ALA A 178 3.60 -2.43 -11.77
C ALA A 178 2.57 -2.43 -10.61
N VAL A 179 2.37 -1.28 -9.95
CA VAL A 179 1.35 -1.11 -8.91
C VAL A 179 -0.06 -1.22 -9.48
N ASP A 180 -0.35 -0.57 -10.62
CA ASP A 180 -1.67 -0.64 -11.26
C ASP A 180 -2.04 -2.07 -11.67
N GLY A 181 -1.08 -2.83 -12.22
CA GLY A 181 -1.25 -4.25 -12.55
C GLY A 181 -1.52 -5.12 -11.32
N ALA A 182 -0.74 -4.93 -10.24
CA ALA A 182 -0.96 -5.64 -8.98
C ALA A 182 -2.31 -5.28 -8.32
N VAL A 183 -2.72 -4.01 -8.39
CA VAL A 183 -4.05 -3.53 -7.95
C VAL A 183 -5.18 -4.12 -8.80
N ALA A 184 -4.99 -4.31 -10.11
CA ALA A 184 -5.95 -4.98 -10.97
C ALA A 184 -6.11 -6.47 -10.62
N VAL A 185 -5.00 -7.16 -10.34
CA VAL A 185 -5.02 -8.57 -9.89
C VAL A 185 -5.68 -8.73 -8.51
N HIS A 186 -5.43 -7.82 -7.56
CA HIS A 186 -6.14 -7.77 -6.27
C HIS A 186 -7.66 -7.63 -6.40
N ARG A 187 -8.16 -7.03 -7.48
CA ARG A 187 -9.60 -6.92 -7.76
C ARG A 187 -10.23 -8.20 -8.31
N LEU A 188 -9.43 -9.21 -8.70
CA LEU A 188 -9.93 -10.54 -9.07
C LEU A 188 -10.30 -11.41 -7.86
N MET A 189 -9.86 -11.03 -6.65
CA MET A 189 -9.97 -11.81 -5.41
C MET A 189 -10.94 -11.15 -4.40
N ARG A 190 -12.04 -10.57 -4.91
CA ARG A 190 -13.03 -9.78 -4.15
C ARG A 190 -14.47 -10.07 -4.58
#